data_AF-A0A914DPU4-F1
#
_entry.id   AF-A0A914DPU4-F1
#
_cell.length_a   1.000
_cell.length_b   1.000
_cell.length_c   1.000
_cell.angle_alpha   90.00
_cell.angle_beta   90.00
_cell.angle_gamma   90.00
#
_symmetry.space_group_name_H-M   'P 1'
#
loop_
_entity.id
_entity.type
_entity.pdbx_description
1 polymer ?
#
loop_
_entity_poly.entity_id
_entity_poly.type
_entity_poly.pdbx_seq_one_letter_code
_entity_poly.pdbx_strand_id
1 'polypeptide(L)'
;MNPFSCELIATKSIESKVPQEDVKLASDRSTVEEDRSKVEILVLYEDQFCKLTNIELKIERYIAATESKIIPLAKIKAVYYGKQRTFPGREAWTLNDDGRSTLGKIWWAHDPLRQMFNSGENYNVIIDTGSEWLKGFSVVDMNTFGYYLYELIGAEATFYDGLPEEHVSLNNPPVFHKNIML
;
A
#
# COMPACT_ATOMS: atom_id res chain seq x y z
N MET A 1 -57.96 27.69 22.40
CA MET A 1 -59.05 27.63 21.40
C MET A 1 -59.32 26.17 21.07
N ASN A 2 -60.58 25.89 20.75
CA ASN A 2 -61.24 24.58 20.70
C ASN A 2 -60.69 23.59 19.65
N PRO A 3 -61.07 22.31 19.78
CA PRO A 3 -60.42 21.12 19.22
C PRO A 3 -61.03 20.74 17.88
N PHE A 4 -60.31 20.01 17.03
CA PHE A 4 -60.94 19.08 16.09
C PHE A 4 -60.07 17.83 15.90
N SER A 5 -60.56 16.76 16.53
CA SER A 5 -60.37 15.38 16.13
C SER A 5 -60.86 15.19 14.69
N CYS A 6 -60.13 14.45 13.87
CA CYS A 6 -60.69 13.80 12.70
C CYS A 6 -60.07 12.42 12.54
N GLU A 7 -60.97 11.45 12.48
CA GLU A 7 -60.78 10.02 12.60
C GLU A 7 -60.18 9.38 11.35
N LEU A 8 -59.50 8.25 11.58
CA LEU A 8 -59.23 7.20 10.61
C LEU A 8 -60.52 6.75 9.91
N ILE A 9 -60.50 6.65 8.58
CA ILE A 9 -61.38 5.75 7.84
C ILE A 9 -60.52 4.82 7.00
N ALA A 10 -60.70 3.54 7.26
CA ALA A 10 -60.04 2.43 6.61
C ALA A 10 -60.64 2.10 5.24
N THR A 11 -59.72 1.78 4.32
CA THR A 11 -59.76 0.74 3.28
C THR A 11 -61.01 0.59 2.42
N LYS A 12 -60.79 0.66 1.10
CA LYS A 12 -61.33 -0.34 0.17
C LYS A 12 -60.34 -0.59 -0.97
N SER A 13 -59.92 -1.85 -1.03
CA SER A 13 -59.10 -2.47 -2.07
C SER A 13 -59.77 -2.37 -3.43
N ILE A 14 -58.98 -2.07 -4.46
CA ILE A 14 -59.33 -2.32 -5.86
C ILE A 14 -58.21 -3.17 -6.44
N GLU A 15 -58.52 -4.44 -6.68
CA GLU A 15 -57.70 -5.36 -7.46
C GLU A 15 -57.75 -4.93 -8.93
N SER A 16 -56.59 -4.70 -9.55
CA SER A 16 -56.47 -4.67 -11.02
C SER A 16 -55.50 -5.76 -11.47
N LYS A 17 -56.06 -6.81 -12.07
CA LYS A 17 -55.34 -7.80 -12.87
C LYS A 17 -54.63 -7.11 -14.04
N VAL A 18 -53.32 -7.25 -14.10
CA VAL A 18 -52.53 -6.97 -15.31
C VAL A 18 -51.94 -8.29 -15.81
N PRO A 19 -52.14 -8.67 -17.09
CA PRO A 19 -51.54 -9.87 -17.67
C PRO A 19 -50.03 -9.70 -17.85
N GLN A 20 -49.26 -10.72 -17.49
CA GLN A 20 -47.83 -10.79 -17.83
C GLN A 20 -47.68 -11.38 -19.24
N GLU A 21 -47.13 -10.58 -20.16
CA GLU A 21 -46.65 -11.05 -21.46
C GLU A 21 -45.15 -11.36 -21.38
N ASP A 22 -44.80 -12.58 -21.76
CA ASP A 22 -43.45 -13.10 -21.89
C ASP A 22 -42.70 -12.43 -23.05
N VAL A 23 -41.72 -11.57 -22.74
CA VAL A 23 -40.76 -11.08 -23.74
C VAL A 23 -39.43 -11.82 -23.56
N LYS A 24 -39.25 -12.89 -24.34
CA LYS A 24 -37.92 -13.49 -24.60
C LYS A 24 -37.12 -12.54 -25.49
N LEU A 25 -36.29 -11.69 -24.89
CA LEU A 25 -35.27 -10.93 -25.61
C LEU A 25 -33.95 -11.70 -25.57
N ALA A 26 -33.66 -12.42 -26.64
CA ALA A 26 -32.33 -12.94 -26.90
C ALA A 26 -31.40 -11.76 -27.22
N SER A 27 -30.67 -11.31 -26.21
CA SER A 27 -29.58 -10.34 -26.36
C SER A 27 -28.32 -11.11 -26.71
N ASP A 28 -27.99 -11.14 -28.00
CA ASP A 28 -26.66 -11.48 -28.51
C ASP A 28 -25.61 -10.63 -27.80
N ARG A 29 -24.97 -11.21 -26.78
CA ARG A 29 -23.75 -10.68 -26.18
C ARG A 29 -22.61 -11.00 -27.13
N SER A 30 -22.30 -10.03 -27.98
CA SER A 30 -21.01 -9.93 -28.65
C SER A 30 -19.92 -9.95 -27.58
N THR A 31 -19.17 -11.04 -27.54
CA THR A 31 -17.92 -11.18 -26.82
C THR A 31 -16.92 -10.20 -27.40
N VAL A 32 -16.70 -9.10 -26.69
CA VAL A 32 -15.53 -8.24 -26.89
C VAL A 32 -14.34 -9.05 -26.40
N GLU A 33 -13.65 -9.70 -27.33
CA GLU A 33 -12.36 -10.33 -27.07
C GLU A 33 -11.35 -9.21 -26.77
N GLU A 34 -11.14 -8.99 -25.48
CA GLU A 34 -10.14 -8.09 -24.94
C GLU A 34 -8.76 -8.71 -25.23
N ASP A 35 -8.10 -8.22 -26.27
CA ASP A 35 -6.75 -8.61 -26.69
C ASP A 35 -5.75 -8.20 -25.60
N ARG A 36 -5.64 -9.03 -24.56
CA ARG A 36 -4.70 -8.88 -23.46
C ARG A 36 -3.32 -9.28 -23.96
N SER A 37 -2.65 -8.34 -24.62
CA SER A 37 -1.21 -8.37 -24.83
C SER A 37 -0.53 -8.77 -23.52
N LYS A 38 0.14 -9.93 -23.51
CA LYS A 38 0.90 -10.41 -22.34
C LYS A 38 1.99 -9.38 -22.05
N VAL A 39 1.83 -8.63 -20.96
CA VAL A 39 2.87 -7.74 -20.47
C VAL A 39 4.01 -8.62 -19.96
N GLU A 40 5.19 -8.50 -20.57
CA GLU A 40 6.39 -9.17 -20.07
C GLU A 40 6.79 -8.54 -18.73
N ILE A 41 6.91 -9.39 -17.70
CA ILE A 41 7.32 -8.98 -16.35
C ILE A 41 8.84 -9.01 -16.31
N LEU A 42 9.45 -7.83 -16.20
CA LEU A 42 10.90 -7.67 -16.11
C LEU A 42 11.30 -7.48 -14.64
N VAL A 43 12.26 -8.27 -14.16
CA VAL A 43 12.87 -8.12 -12.84
C VAL A 43 14.00 -7.09 -12.95
N LEU A 44 13.87 -5.98 -12.23
CA LEU A 44 14.82 -4.87 -12.26
C LEU A 44 15.80 -4.92 -11.08
N TYR A 45 15.34 -5.44 -9.94
CA TYR A 45 16.14 -5.61 -8.75
C TYR A 45 15.61 -6.79 -7.92
N GLU A 46 16.52 -7.56 -7.31
CA GLU A 46 16.17 -8.66 -6.41
C GLU A 46 17.27 -8.85 -5.38
N ASP A 47 16.89 -8.91 -4.10
CA ASP A 47 17.74 -9.30 -2.99
C ASP A 47 17.00 -10.26 -2.05
N GLN A 48 17.60 -10.59 -0.90
CA GLN A 48 17.00 -11.52 0.05
C GLN A 48 15.74 -10.99 0.77
N PHE A 49 15.44 -9.70 0.65
CA PHE A 49 14.36 -9.01 1.35
C PHE A 49 13.25 -8.55 0.41
N CYS A 50 13.55 -8.34 -0.88
CA CYS A 50 12.58 -7.84 -1.83
C CYS A 50 12.91 -8.17 -3.29
N LYS A 51 11.90 -8.00 -4.14
CA LYS A 51 11.99 -8.10 -5.58
C LYS A 51 11.20 -6.97 -6.22
N LEU A 52 11.86 -6.16 -7.04
CA LEU A 52 11.26 -5.08 -7.81
C LEU A 52 11.14 -5.51 -9.27
N THR A 53 9.92 -5.39 -9.80
CA THR A 53 9.63 -5.59 -11.22
C THR A 53 9.17 -4.28 -11.84
N ASN A 54 8.92 -4.27 -13.15
CA ASN A 54 8.31 -3.14 -13.85
C ASN A 54 6.84 -2.85 -13.47
N ILE A 55 6.19 -3.72 -12.68
CA ILE A 55 4.76 -3.59 -12.33
C ILE A 55 4.49 -3.59 -10.82
N GLU A 56 5.33 -4.25 -10.03
CA GLU A 56 5.12 -4.40 -8.59
C GLU A 56 6.44 -4.53 -7.81
N LEU A 57 6.34 -4.18 -6.53
CA LEU A 57 7.32 -4.44 -5.49
C LEU A 57 6.82 -5.59 -4.61
N LYS A 58 7.59 -6.66 -4.53
CA LYS A 58 7.37 -7.76 -3.59
C LYS A 58 8.34 -7.63 -2.42
N ILE A 59 7.81 -7.57 -1.21
CA ILE A 59 8.57 -7.57 0.04
C ILE A 59 8.52 -9.00 0.61
N GLU A 60 9.66 -9.64 0.76
CA GLU A 60 9.76 -11.00 1.27
C GLU A 60 9.57 -11.05 2.79
N ARG A 61 9.01 -12.18 3.27
CA ARG A 61 8.92 -12.52 4.70
C ARG A 61 8.26 -11.43 5.55
N TYR A 62 7.11 -10.92 5.12
CA TYR A 62 6.40 -9.85 5.82
C TYR A 62 5.73 -10.39 7.09
N ILE A 63 6.18 -9.96 8.29
CA ILE A 63 5.79 -10.58 9.57
C ILE A 63 4.26 -10.53 9.77
N ALA A 64 3.64 -9.42 9.39
CA ALA A 64 2.19 -9.21 9.56
C ALA A 64 1.33 -10.22 8.78
N ALA A 65 1.88 -10.83 7.73
CA ALA A 65 1.12 -11.68 6.80
C ALA A 65 1.64 -13.12 6.74
N THR A 66 2.78 -13.44 7.37
CA THR A 66 3.49 -14.74 7.24
C THR A 66 3.91 -15.09 5.80
N GLU A 67 3.57 -14.24 4.84
CA GLU A 67 3.79 -14.37 3.41
C GLU A 67 4.43 -13.08 2.87
N SER A 68 4.92 -13.12 1.64
CA SER A 68 5.45 -11.93 0.97
C SER A 68 4.35 -10.90 0.72
N LYS A 69 4.66 -9.62 0.92
CA LYS A 69 3.73 -8.52 0.64
C LYS A 69 3.96 -7.99 -0.77
N ILE A 70 2.95 -8.08 -1.62
CA ILE A 70 2.99 -7.54 -2.98
C ILE A 70 2.33 -6.16 -3.01
N ILE A 71 3.02 -5.19 -3.59
CA ILE A 71 2.60 -3.79 -3.71
C ILE A 71 2.69 -3.37 -5.19
N PRO A 72 1.55 -3.15 -5.88
CA PRO A 72 1.55 -2.56 -7.22
C PRO A 72 2.20 -1.18 -7.20
N LEU A 73 3.05 -0.87 -8.18
CA LEU A 73 3.82 0.38 -8.22
C LEU A 73 2.93 1.62 -8.20
N ALA A 74 1.81 1.60 -8.92
CA ALA A 74 0.83 2.70 -8.96
C ALA A 74 0.21 3.06 -7.58
N LYS A 75 0.31 2.16 -6.60
CA LYS A 75 -0.18 2.41 -5.24
C LYS A 75 0.84 3.11 -4.36
N ILE A 76 2.12 3.15 -4.74
CA ILE A 76 3.17 3.78 -3.95
C ILE A 76 3.02 5.30 -4.06
N LYS A 77 2.91 5.97 -2.91
CA LYS A 77 2.76 7.44 -2.80
C LYS A 77 4.01 8.10 -2.21
N ALA A 78 4.66 7.41 -1.29
CA ALA A 78 5.95 7.85 -0.77
C ALA A 78 6.87 6.69 -0.46
N VAL A 79 8.16 6.97 -0.59
CA VAL A 79 9.27 6.07 -0.24
C VAL A 79 10.18 6.81 0.73
N TYR A 80 10.30 6.28 1.93
CA TYR A 80 11.24 6.78 2.93
C TYR A 80 12.40 5.79 3.01
N TYR A 81 13.63 6.28 3.00
CA TYR A 81 14.78 5.40 3.10
C TYR A 81 15.87 5.97 3.99
N GLY A 82 16.67 5.10 4.58
CA GLY A 82 17.80 5.51 5.40
C GLY A 82 18.70 4.34 5.76
N LYS A 83 20.00 4.60 5.87
CA LYS A 83 20.97 3.55 6.20
C LYS A 83 20.65 2.93 7.57
N GLN A 84 20.76 1.60 7.69
CA GLN A 84 20.73 0.92 8.98
C GLN A 84 21.93 1.39 9.79
N ARG A 85 21.72 2.32 10.73
CA ARG A 85 22.77 2.70 11.66
C ARG A 85 22.92 1.59 12.68
N THR A 86 24.13 1.07 12.80
CA THR A 86 24.63 0.55 14.06
C THR A 86 24.56 1.68 15.08
N PHE A 87 23.98 1.46 16.27
CA PHE A 87 24.04 2.27 17.51
C PHE A 87 22.67 2.50 18.19
N PRO A 88 22.65 2.53 19.54
CA PRO A 88 21.44 2.57 20.34
C PRO A 88 20.87 3.99 20.41
N GLY A 89 19.55 4.13 20.44
CA GLY A 89 18.91 5.39 20.82
C GLY A 89 18.15 6.16 19.74
N ARG A 90 17.64 5.50 18.70
CA ARG A 90 16.47 6.05 17.98
C ARG A 90 15.43 4.95 17.82
N GLU A 91 14.29 5.17 18.43
CA GLU A 91 13.36 4.09 18.80
C GLU A 91 12.57 3.57 17.59
N ALA A 92 12.63 4.22 16.41
CA ALA A 92 11.86 3.88 15.19
C ALA A 92 12.15 2.47 14.68
N TRP A 93 13.27 1.92 15.12
CA TRP A 93 13.83 0.62 14.76
C TRP A 93 13.52 -0.47 15.77
N THR A 94 12.98 -0.12 16.93
CA THR A 94 12.58 -1.11 17.94
C THR A 94 11.28 -1.74 17.45
N LEU A 95 11.37 -3.02 17.12
CA LEU A 95 10.23 -3.85 16.76
C LEU A 95 9.61 -4.40 18.04
N ASN A 96 8.29 -4.37 18.12
CA ASN A 96 7.57 -5.25 19.03
C ASN A 96 7.74 -6.71 18.56
N ASP A 97 7.50 -7.66 19.46
CA ASP A 97 7.59 -9.09 19.17
C ASP A 97 6.67 -9.54 18.02
N ASP A 98 5.64 -8.75 17.70
CA ASP A 98 4.73 -8.99 16.58
C ASP A 98 5.21 -8.41 15.24
N GLY A 99 6.34 -7.70 15.19
CA GLY A 99 6.89 -7.09 13.97
C GLY A 99 6.38 -5.68 13.66
N ARG A 100 5.63 -5.05 14.56
CA ARG A 100 5.28 -3.61 14.46
C ARG A 100 6.42 -2.74 14.95
N SER A 101 6.58 -1.55 14.36
CA SER A 101 7.41 -0.51 14.98
C SER A 101 6.77 -0.04 16.29
N THR A 102 7.60 0.20 17.29
CA THR A 102 7.19 0.82 18.57
C THR A 102 6.81 2.29 18.43
N LEU A 103 7.26 2.97 17.38
CA LEU A 103 7.11 4.42 17.18
C LEU A 103 6.09 4.82 16.11
N GLY A 104 5.28 3.89 15.61
CA GLY A 104 4.29 4.27 14.61
C GLY A 104 3.59 3.11 13.95
N LYS A 105 2.70 3.47 13.02
CA LYS A 105 1.91 2.50 12.25
C LYS A 105 2.73 1.92 11.10
N ILE A 106 3.85 1.29 11.42
CA ILE A 106 4.73 0.62 10.46
C ILE A 106 4.76 -0.87 10.80
N TRP A 107 4.48 -1.69 9.80
CA TRP A 107 4.69 -3.13 9.86
C TRP A 107 5.98 -3.49 9.15
N TRP A 108 6.84 -4.27 9.80
CA TRP A 108 8.14 -4.63 9.26
C TRP A 108 8.16 -6.05 8.69
N ALA A 109 8.93 -6.21 7.61
CA ALA A 109 9.39 -7.50 7.16
C ALA A 109 10.40 -8.10 8.13
N HIS A 110 10.42 -9.43 8.20
CA HIS A 110 11.32 -10.16 9.08
C HIS A 110 12.75 -10.07 8.57
N ASP A 111 13.58 -9.39 9.33
CA ASP A 111 15.02 -9.32 9.11
C ASP A 111 15.74 -9.88 10.35
N PRO A 112 16.12 -11.17 10.35
CA PRO A 112 16.85 -11.76 11.48
C PRO A 112 18.26 -11.17 11.63
N LEU A 113 18.84 -10.64 10.56
CA LEU A 113 20.17 -10.03 10.61
C LEU A 113 20.11 -8.66 11.29
N ARG A 114 19.03 -7.88 11.07
CA ARG A 114 18.76 -6.63 11.81
C ARG A 114 18.80 -6.82 13.33
N GLN A 115 18.46 -8.01 13.84
CA GLN A 115 18.48 -8.31 15.28
C GLN A 115 19.80 -8.92 15.76
N MET A 116 20.45 -9.75 14.94
CA MET A 116 21.63 -10.52 15.36
C MET A 116 22.97 -9.86 15.03
N PHE A 117 23.06 -9.26 13.85
CA PHE A 117 24.31 -8.71 13.34
C PHE A 117 24.03 -7.28 12.97
N ASN A 118 24.57 -6.39 13.78
CA ASN A 118 24.70 -4.95 13.59
C ASN A 118 25.46 -4.57 12.28
N SER A 119 25.23 -5.28 11.17
CA SER A 119 25.81 -5.07 9.85
C SER A 119 25.12 -3.88 9.21
N GLY A 120 25.59 -2.68 9.55
CA GLY A 120 25.08 -1.39 9.10
C GLY A 120 25.31 -1.10 7.61
N GLU A 121 25.25 -2.11 6.76
CA GLU A 121 25.42 -1.99 5.31
C GLU A 121 24.07 -1.88 4.60
N ASN A 122 23.02 -2.54 5.11
CA ASN A 122 21.69 -2.49 4.53
C ASN A 122 21.03 -1.13 4.77
N TYR A 123 20.01 -0.86 3.98
CA TYR A 123 19.10 0.27 4.13
C TYR A 123 17.76 -0.19 4.64
N ASN A 124 17.10 0.73 5.28
CA ASN A 124 15.73 0.62 5.67
C ASN A 124 14.89 1.36 4.66
N VAL A 125 13.82 0.71 4.21
CA VAL A 125 12.87 1.30 3.27
C VAL A 125 11.48 1.18 3.86
N ILE A 126 10.72 2.27 3.78
CA ILE A 126 9.32 2.31 4.17
C ILE A 126 8.50 2.79 2.98
N ILE A 127 7.48 2.01 2.64
CA ILE A 127 6.54 2.29 1.55
C ILE A 127 5.23 2.77 2.13
N ASP A 128 4.85 3.97 1.72
CA ASP A 128 3.52 4.52 1.94
C ASP A 128 2.65 4.28 0.70
N THR A 129 1.50 3.67 0.91
CA THR A 129 0.50 3.40 -0.11
C THR A 129 -0.77 4.25 0.05
N GLY A 130 -0.73 5.31 0.87
CA GLY A 130 -1.89 6.10 1.29
C GLY A 130 -2.79 5.38 2.31
N SER A 131 -2.29 4.30 2.92
CA SER A 131 -3.04 3.52 3.92
C SER A 131 -2.54 3.83 5.32
N GLU A 132 -3.37 3.56 6.32
CA GLU A 132 -3.02 3.75 7.73
C GLU A 132 -1.69 3.11 8.15
N TRP A 133 -1.38 1.93 7.62
CA TRP A 133 -0.17 1.19 7.96
C TRP A 133 0.88 1.25 6.85
N LEU A 134 2.09 1.68 7.19
CA LEU A 134 3.25 1.71 6.31
C LEU A 134 3.96 0.34 6.29
N LYS A 135 4.69 0.07 5.20
CA LYS A 135 5.34 -1.23 4.96
C LYS A 135 6.86 -1.04 5.02
N GLY A 136 7.47 -1.46 6.11
CA GLY A 136 8.91 -1.39 6.33
C GLY A 136 9.64 -2.67 5.93
N PHE A 137 10.80 -2.56 5.31
CA PHE A 137 11.67 -3.69 4.98
C PHE A 137 13.13 -3.25 4.81
N SER A 138 14.02 -4.22 4.64
CA SER A 138 15.44 -3.99 4.41
C SER A 138 15.77 -4.06 2.91
N VAL A 139 16.78 -3.32 2.47
CA VAL A 139 17.33 -3.40 1.12
C VAL A 139 18.85 -3.46 1.23
N VAL A 140 19.49 -4.34 0.48
CA VAL A 140 20.96 -4.51 0.52
C VAL A 140 21.68 -3.38 -0.21
N ASP A 141 21.21 -3.04 -1.43
CA ASP A 141 21.81 -2.00 -2.27
C ASP A 141 20.77 -0.94 -2.64
N MET A 142 20.72 0.11 -1.83
CA MET A 142 19.76 1.21 -2.00
C MET A 142 20.02 2.04 -3.25
N ASN A 143 21.26 2.09 -3.76
CA ASN A 143 21.55 2.88 -4.96
C ASN A 143 20.89 2.24 -6.18
N THR A 144 21.11 0.94 -6.37
CA THR A 144 20.50 0.20 -7.49
C THR A 144 18.98 0.10 -7.34
N PHE A 145 18.49 -0.26 -6.15
CA PHE A 145 17.05 -0.33 -5.88
C PHE A 145 16.37 1.03 -6.06
N GLY A 146 16.94 2.08 -5.47
CA GLY A 146 16.42 3.44 -5.52
C GLY A 146 16.39 4.01 -6.92
N TYR A 147 17.44 3.76 -7.72
CA TYR A 147 17.49 4.16 -9.12
C TYR A 147 16.32 3.57 -9.91
N TYR A 148 16.14 2.24 -9.91
CA TYR A 148 15.06 1.62 -10.67
C TYR A 148 13.67 1.97 -10.17
N LEU A 149 13.48 2.06 -8.85
CA LEU A 149 12.19 2.47 -8.30
C LEU A 149 11.87 3.91 -8.70
N TYR A 150 12.84 4.82 -8.64
CA TYR A 150 12.66 6.21 -9.06
C TYR A 150 12.32 6.33 -10.55
N GLU A 151 12.98 5.57 -11.43
CA GLU A 151 12.68 5.56 -12.86
C GLU A 151 11.22 5.14 -13.15
N LEU A 152 10.66 4.25 -12.32
CA LEU A 152 9.29 3.75 -12.51
C LEU A 152 8.22 4.68 -11.94
N ILE A 153 8.45 5.29 -10.77
CA ILE A 153 7.42 6.01 -10.01
C ILE A 153 7.80 7.43 -9.56
N GLY A 154 8.98 7.94 -9.92
CA GLY A 154 9.50 9.22 -9.44
C GLY A 154 8.67 10.45 -9.81
N ALA A 155 7.81 10.34 -10.82
CA ALA A 155 6.84 11.38 -11.18
C ALA A 155 5.57 11.37 -10.31
N GLU A 156 5.21 10.21 -9.74
CA GLU A 156 3.95 9.99 -9.02
C GLU A 156 4.14 9.84 -7.50
N ALA A 157 5.35 9.52 -7.06
CA ALA A 157 5.69 9.26 -5.68
C ALA A 157 6.79 10.21 -5.18
N THR A 158 6.74 10.52 -3.88
CA THR A 158 7.76 11.34 -3.22
C THR A 158 8.81 10.46 -2.55
N PHE A 159 10.09 10.84 -2.67
CA PHE A 159 11.21 10.12 -2.06
C PHE A 159 11.83 10.98 -0.96
N TYR A 160 12.01 10.38 0.22
CA TYR A 160 12.51 11.03 1.42
C TYR A 160 13.79 10.34 1.90
N ASP A 161 14.87 11.11 1.98
CA ASP A 161 16.09 10.70 2.69
C ASP A 161 15.90 10.92 4.19
N GLY A 162 15.65 9.84 4.90
CA GLY A 162 15.24 9.83 6.29
C GLY A 162 13.95 9.04 6.50
N LEU A 163 13.80 8.52 7.72
CA LEU A 163 12.56 7.88 8.14
C LEU A 163 11.53 8.90 8.64
N PRO A 164 10.22 8.59 8.55
CA PRO A 164 9.20 9.40 9.18
C PRO A 164 9.43 9.45 10.70
N GLU A 165 9.52 10.65 11.25
CA GLU A 165 9.58 10.86 12.71
C GLU A 165 8.17 10.75 13.32
N GLU A 166 8.08 10.36 14.60
CA GLU A 166 6.82 10.12 15.35
C GLU A 166 5.77 11.24 15.24
N HIS A 167 6.22 12.47 15.01
CA HIS A 167 5.37 13.66 14.95
C HIS A 167 5.00 14.11 13.54
N VAL A 168 5.41 13.34 12.50
CA VAL A 168 4.90 13.56 11.15
C VAL A 168 3.47 13.05 11.12
N SER A 169 2.53 13.93 11.50
CA SER A 169 1.12 13.72 11.22
C SER A 169 1.00 13.38 9.73
N LEU A 170 0.37 12.25 9.40
CA LEU A 170 0.15 11.78 8.02
C LEU A 170 -0.51 12.84 7.11
N ASN A 171 -0.97 13.95 7.69
CA ASN A 171 -1.57 15.10 7.02
C ASN A 171 -0.57 16.20 6.63
N ASN A 172 0.71 16.12 7.02
CA ASN A 172 1.72 17.14 6.68
C ASN A 172 3.14 16.54 6.68
N PRO A 173 3.51 15.77 5.63
CA PRO A 173 4.87 15.26 5.52
C PRO A 173 5.86 16.42 5.32
N PRO A 174 7.05 16.37 5.96
CA PRO A 174 8.11 17.34 5.70
C PRO A 174 8.51 17.26 4.23
N VAL A 175 8.41 18.39 3.53
CA VAL A 175 8.82 18.52 2.12
C VAL A 175 10.35 18.56 2.06
N PHE A 176 10.98 17.41 1.95
CA PHE A 176 12.42 17.35 1.69
C PHE A 176 12.70 17.63 0.22
N HIS A 177 13.64 18.56 -0.01
CA HIS A 177 13.99 19.02 -1.34
C HIS A 177 14.77 17.93 -2.07
N LYS A 178 14.49 17.81 -3.38
CA LYS A 178 15.16 16.94 -4.35
C LYS A 178 16.68 17.17 -4.34
N ASN A 179 17.39 16.53 -3.44
CA ASN A 179 18.82 16.29 -3.57
C ASN A 179 19.02 14.78 -3.58
N ILE A 180 18.41 14.12 -4.58
CA ILE A 180 18.95 12.84 -5.04
C ILE A 180 20.24 13.22 -5.76
N MET A 181 21.37 13.22 -5.05
CA MET A 181 22.66 13.09 -5.72
C MET A 181 22.73 11.65 -6.24
N LEU A 182 22.37 11.47 -7.50
CA LEU A 182 22.85 10.34 -8.31
C LEU A 182 24.37 10.44 -8.47
#